data_AF-A0A0L0TEY7-F1
#
_entry.id   AF-A0A0L0TEY7-F1
#
_cell.length_a   1.000
_cell.length_b   1.000
_cell.length_c   1.000
_cell.angle_alpha   90.00
_cell.angle_beta   90.00
_cell.angle_gamma   90.00
#
_symmetry.space_group_name_H-M   'P 1'
#
loop_
_entity.id
_entity.type
_entity.pdbx_description
1 polymer ?
#
loop_
_entity_poly.entity_id
_entity_poly.type
_entity_poly.pdbx_seq_one_letter_code
_entity_poly.pdbx_strand_id
1 'polypeptide(L)'
;MSSSNSDPPPAMSQQRQLATTAASNTYTDVVKNSARTGLVGAVVGAAVGSARRLPVAPTAANMCFMWGAVSFAFFAARKEIAAHFATLDANQPRKPVVLNRHHLLASTAAGLATGAVTTALVHGPRTAIPASLIAGLLAGTGQLVVTWGRHARQDALLWRAKQQGLVVTDEGVRAPDVPEPRAPGLWESVSAQVHDVLVHTTWLPVRALSDEAYLESLRDQLAAQDESIAKYDRVLKRLQARMQELHANGEADESSVPADQ
;
A
#
# COMPACT_ATOMS: atom_id res chain seq x y z
N MET A 1 23.23 -0.64 46.66
CA MET A 1 22.06 -0.93 45.81
C MET A 1 22.45 -0.67 44.37
N SER A 2 23.02 -1.68 43.72
CA SER A 2 23.49 -1.59 42.34
C SER A 2 22.32 -1.90 41.42
N SER A 3 21.79 -0.89 40.73
CA SER A 3 20.80 -1.06 39.68
C SER A 3 21.46 -1.78 38.52
N SER A 4 21.22 -3.08 38.36
CA SER A 4 21.63 -3.82 37.17
C SER A 4 20.88 -3.22 35.98
N ASN A 5 21.62 -2.53 35.12
CA ASN A 5 21.13 -1.95 33.89
C ASN A 5 21.02 -3.11 32.89
N SER A 6 19.91 -3.86 32.95
CA SER A 6 19.65 -4.94 32.00
C SER A 6 19.36 -4.32 30.64
N ASP A 7 20.35 -4.39 29.75
CA ASP A 7 20.17 -4.00 28.36
C ASP A 7 18.95 -4.72 27.78
N PRO A 8 18.03 -4.00 27.12
CA PRO A 8 16.83 -4.60 26.57
C PRO A 8 17.23 -5.67 25.54
N PRO A 9 16.54 -6.83 25.52
CA PRO A 9 16.87 -7.94 24.63
C PRO A 9 16.95 -7.50 23.16
N PRO A 10 17.93 -8.00 22.39
CA PRO A 10 18.23 -7.55 21.03
C PRO A 10 17.03 -7.62 20.07
N ALA A 11 16.08 -8.52 20.31
CA ALA A 11 14.83 -8.63 19.56
C ALA A 11 13.95 -7.37 19.64
N MET A 12 13.94 -6.66 20.79
CA MET A 12 13.18 -5.41 20.93
C MET A 12 13.77 -4.28 20.09
N SER A 13 15.10 -4.24 19.92
CA SER A 13 15.76 -3.20 19.13
C SER A 13 15.44 -3.30 17.63
N GLN A 14 15.36 -4.51 17.08
CA GLN A 14 14.97 -4.73 15.68
C GLN A 14 13.50 -4.40 15.43
N GLN A 15 12.60 -4.82 16.32
CA GLN A 15 11.19 -4.45 16.22
C GLN A 15 11.00 -2.92 16.25
N ARG A 16 11.76 -2.22 17.10
CA ARG A 16 11.73 -0.76 17.17
C ARG A 16 12.23 -0.09 15.90
N GLN A 17 13.30 -0.61 15.28
CA GLN A 17 13.84 -0.10 14.00
C GLN A 17 12.90 -0.38 12.81
N LEU A 18 12.27 -1.56 12.79
CA LEU A 18 11.26 -1.89 11.78
C LEU A 18 10.02 -0.99 11.92
N ALA A 19 9.59 -0.72 13.15
CA ALA A 19 8.47 0.19 13.43
C ALA A 19 8.79 1.65 13.03
N THR A 20 9.99 2.16 13.32
CA THR A 20 10.38 3.52 12.92
C THR A 20 10.50 3.67 11.40
N THR A 21 11.05 2.67 10.72
CA THR A 21 11.15 2.69 9.25
C THR A 21 9.76 2.62 8.62
N ALA A 22 8.88 1.76 9.11
CA ALA A 22 7.49 1.66 8.65
C ALA A 22 6.70 2.97 8.88
N ALA A 23 6.92 3.64 10.02
CA ALA A 23 6.29 4.93 10.32
C ALA A 23 6.75 6.04 9.37
N SER A 24 8.04 6.12 9.05
CA SER A 24 8.58 7.16 8.14
C SER A 24 8.01 7.08 6.72
N ASN A 25 7.89 5.87 6.16
CA ASN A 25 7.25 5.66 4.85
C ASN A 25 5.76 6.01 4.89
N THR A 26 5.14 5.89 6.07
CA THR A 26 3.70 6.07 6.23
C THR A 26 3.28 7.52 5.97
N TYR A 27 4.00 8.50 6.53
CA TYR A 27 3.68 9.92 6.33
C TYR A 27 3.92 10.38 4.89
N THR A 28 5.00 9.90 4.26
CA THR A 28 5.35 10.25 2.88
C THR A 28 4.23 9.88 1.90
N ASP A 29 3.63 8.70 2.05
CA ASP A 29 2.50 8.29 1.20
C ASP A 29 1.26 9.17 1.40
N VAL A 30 0.96 9.56 2.65
CA VAL A 30 -0.19 10.42 2.97
C VAL A 30 -0.01 11.76 2.26
N VAL A 31 1.15 12.39 2.42
CA VAL A 31 1.47 13.67 1.78
C VAL A 31 1.42 13.55 0.26
N LYS A 32 2.05 12.51 -0.30
CA LYS A 32 2.09 12.27 -1.75
C LYS A 32 0.70 12.06 -2.34
N ASN A 33 -0.15 11.25 -1.70
CA ASN A 33 -1.51 10.99 -2.20
C ASN A 33 -2.44 12.20 -2.00
N SER A 34 -2.22 12.99 -0.94
CA SER A 34 -2.96 14.23 -0.72
C SER A 34 -2.61 15.30 -1.76
N ALA A 35 -1.32 15.43 -2.08
CA ALA A 35 -0.85 16.32 -3.14
C ALA A 35 -1.47 15.96 -4.51
N ARG A 36 -1.52 14.67 -4.86
CA ARG A 36 -2.19 14.19 -6.08
C ARG A 36 -3.66 14.55 -6.11
N THR A 37 -4.37 14.33 -5.01
CA THR A 37 -5.80 14.68 -4.91
C THR A 37 -6.01 16.18 -4.98
N GLY A 38 -5.12 16.98 -4.38
CA GLY A 38 -5.10 18.44 -4.51
C GLY A 38 -4.97 18.89 -5.96
N LEU A 39 -4.05 18.28 -6.74
CA LEU A 39 -3.91 18.59 -8.17
C LEU A 39 -5.19 18.25 -8.96
N VAL A 40 -5.84 17.13 -8.67
CA VAL A 40 -7.15 16.80 -9.27
C VAL A 40 -8.19 17.87 -8.90
N GLY A 41 -8.22 18.30 -7.64
CA GLY A 41 -9.04 19.42 -7.18
C GLY A 41 -8.74 20.73 -7.90
N ALA A 42 -7.47 21.02 -8.21
CA ALA A 42 -7.07 22.18 -8.98
C ALA A 42 -7.63 22.15 -10.42
N VAL A 43 -7.54 20.99 -11.08
CA VAL A 43 -8.09 20.79 -12.44
C VAL A 43 -9.61 20.97 -12.44
N VAL A 44 -10.31 20.36 -11.47
CA VAL A 44 -11.76 20.52 -11.32
C VAL A 44 -12.11 21.98 -11.03
N GLY A 45 -11.35 22.65 -10.15
CA GLY A 45 -11.54 24.06 -9.82
C GLY A 45 -11.32 24.99 -11.01
N ALA A 46 -10.34 24.68 -11.88
CA ALA A 46 -10.12 25.42 -13.11
C ALA A 46 -11.30 25.26 -14.08
N ALA A 47 -11.79 24.03 -14.25
CA ALA A 47 -12.96 23.75 -15.09
C ALA A 47 -14.22 24.46 -14.59
N VAL A 48 -14.48 24.40 -13.27
CA VAL A 48 -15.62 25.11 -12.64
C VAL A 48 -15.46 26.63 -12.77
N GLY A 49 -14.26 27.15 -12.56
CA GLY A 49 -13.96 28.57 -12.71
C GLY A 49 -14.23 29.06 -14.14
N SER A 50 -13.79 28.29 -15.14
CA SER A 50 -14.05 28.58 -16.56
C SER A 50 -15.55 28.53 -16.88
N ALA A 51 -16.24 27.46 -16.48
CA ALA A 51 -17.68 27.28 -16.76
C ALA A 51 -18.56 28.35 -16.11
N ARG A 52 -18.21 28.80 -14.90
CA ARG A 52 -18.95 29.83 -14.15
C ARG A 52 -18.46 31.26 -14.38
N ARG A 53 -17.50 31.47 -15.28
CA ARG A 53 -16.86 32.78 -15.53
C ARG A 53 -16.28 33.42 -14.25
N LEU A 54 -15.79 32.59 -13.33
CA LEU A 54 -15.07 33.05 -12.14
C LEU A 54 -13.57 33.15 -12.45
N PRO A 55 -12.78 33.90 -11.65
CA PRO A 55 -11.34 33.93 -11.83
C PRO A 55 -10.75 32.51 -11.65
N VAL A 56 -10.24 31.94 -12.74
CA VAL A 56 -9.83 30.52 -12.84
C VAL A 56 -8.73 30.19 -11.83
N ALA A 57 -7.69 31.03 -11.75
CA ALA A 57 -6.54 30.80 -10.88
C ALA A 57 -6.90 30.68 -9.39
N PRO A 58 -7.58 31.66 -8.75
CA PRO A 58 -7.92 31.52 -7.33
C PRO A 58 -8.98 30.43 -7.09
N THR A 59 -9.88 30.17 -8.05
CA THR A 59 -10.85 29.07 -7.93
C THR A 59 -10.15 27.70 -7.92
N ALA A 60 -9.18 27.50 -8.83
CA ALA A 60 -8.34 26.31 -8.89
C ALA A 60 -7.49 26.16 -7.63
N ALA A 61 -6.84 27.23 -7.17
CA ALA A 61 -6.01 27.21 -5.97
C ALA A 61 -6.82 26.87 -4.70
N ASN A 62 -8.01 27.48 -4.55
CA ASN A 62 -8.89 27.20 -3.41
C ASN A 62 -9.37 25.74 -3.40
N MET A 63 -9.79 25.21 -4.56
CA MET A 63 -10.20 23.81 -4.68
C MET A 63 -9.02 22.85 -4.46
N CYS A 64 -7.81 23.20 -4.94
CA CYS A 64 -6.59 22.45 -4.69
C CYS A 64 -6.32 22.30 -3.19
N PHE A 65 -6.38 23.40 -2.44
CA PHE A 65 -6.13 23.40 -1.01
C PHE A 65 -7.21 22.64 -0.24
N MET A 66 -8.49 22.88 -0.55
CA MET A 66 -9.61 22.20 0.08
C MET A 66 -9.56 20.68 -0.13
N TRP A 67 -9.37 20.23 -1.38
CA TRP A 67 -9.27 18.80 -1.69
C TRP A 67 -8.00 18.17 -1.11
N GLY A 68 -6.89 18.92 -1.10
CA GLY A 68 -5.64 18.51 -0.45
C GLY A 68 -5.83 18.30 1.06
N ALA A 69 -6.46 19.24 1.76
CA ALA A 69 -6.69 19.14 3.20
C ALA A 69 -7.66 18.01 3.57
N VAL A 70 -8.78 17.88 2.84
CA VAL A 70 -9.74 16.79 3.05
C VAL A 70 -9.11 15.42 2.77
N SER A 71 -8.33 15.29 1.69
CA SER A 71 -7.65 14.03 1.36
C SER A 71 -6.55 13.68 2.36
N PHE A 72 -5.83 14.68 2.89
CA PHE A 72 -4.86 14.47 3.96
C PHE A 72 -5.50 13.87 5.20
N ALA A 73 -6.60 14.47 5.68
CA ALA A 73 -7.35 13.94 6.81
C ALA A 73 -7.84 12.51 6.54
N PHE A 74 -8.36 12.25 5.34
CA PHE A 74 -8.80 10.92 4.93
C PHE A 74 -7.67 9.88 4.94
N PHE A 75 -6.54 10.16 4.29
CA PHE A 75 -5.44 9.19 4.19
C PHE A 75 -4.75 8.96 5.54
N ALA A 76 -4.66 9.99 6.40
CA ALA A 76 -4.19 9.84 7.77
C ALA A 76 -5.13 8.95 8.58
N ALA A 77 -6.43 9.26 8.62
CA ALA A 77 -7.42 8.47 9.34
C ALA A 77 -7.47 7.01 8.84
N ARG A 78 -7.41 6.80 7.53
CA ARG A 78 -7.39 5.47 6.92
C ARG A 78 -6.20 4.64 7.38
N LYS A 79 -5.01 5.24 7.50
CA LYS A 79 -3.80 4.54 7.95
C LYS A 79 -3.88 4.17 9.42
N GLU A 80 -4.33 5.08 10.28
CA GLU A 80 -4.54 4.80 11.71
C GLU A 80 -5.57 3.68 11.92
N ILE A 81 -6.72 3.75 11.24
CA ILE A 81 -7.77 2.72 11.34
C ILE A 81 -7.29 1.37 10.80
N ALA A 82 -6.55 1.36 9.67
CA ALA A 82 -5.99 0.13 9.12
C ALA A 82 -4.94 -0.49 10.06
N ALA A 83 -4.10 0.32 10.68
CA ALA A 83 -3.14 -0.13 11.68
C ALA A 83 -3.87 -0.73 12.89
N HIS A 84 -4.92 -0.07 13.37
CA HIS A 84 -5.75 -0.59 14.45
C HIS A 84 -6.37 -1.95 14.11
N PHE A 85 -6.99 -2.11 12.94
CA PHE A 85 -7.51 -3.42 12.51
C PHE A 85 -6.42 -4.48 12.40
N ALA A 86 -5.23 -4.14 11.88
CA ALA A 86 -4.11 -5.07 11.81
C ALA A 86 -3.65 -5.54 13.21
N THR A 87 -3.71 -4.68 14.24
CA THR A 87 -3.42 -5.09 15.62
C THR A 87 -4.48 -6.02 16.20
N LEU A 88 -5.76 -5.84 15.86
CA LEU A 88 -6.84 -6.71 16.31
C LEU A 88 -6.75 -8.11 15.68
N ASP A 89 -6.33 -8.20 14.42
CA ASP A 89 -6.17 -9.48 13.73
C ASP A 89 -4.85 -10.18 14.03
N ALA A 90 -3.85 -9.49 14.59
CA ALA A 90 -2.57 -10.10 14.96
C ALA A 90 -2.74 -11.28 15.94
N ASN A 91 -3.82 -11.29 16.71
CA ASN A 91 -4.16 -12.35 17.66
C ASN A 91 -5.01 -13.48 17.06
N GLN A 92 -5.42 -13.38 15.78
CA GLN A 92 -6.23 -14.39 15.12
C GLN A 92 -5.37 -15.30 14.23
N PRO A 93 -5.67 -16.62 14.14
CA PRO A 93 -4.97 -17.51 13.24
C PRO A 93 -5.16 -17.03 11.79
N ARG A 94 -4.06 -16.68 11.12
CA ARG A 94 -4.04 -16.09 9.78
C ARG A 94 -4.77 -17.00 8.79
N LYS A 95 -5.99 -16.63 8.41
CA LYS A 95 -6.62 -17.18 7.21
C LYS A 95 -6.06 -16.45 5.98
N PRO A 96 -5.52 -17.14 4.97
CA PRO A 96 -4.78 -16.53 3.86
C PRO A 96 -5.60 -15.61 2.93
N VAL A 97 -6.91 -15.43 3.16
CA VAL A 97 -7.83 -14.77 2.19
C VAL A 97 -8.46 -13.46 2.73
N VAL A 98 -8.19 -13.05 3.97
CA VAL A 98 -8.95 -11.93 4.60
C VAL A 98 -8.38 -10.53 4.30
N LEU A 99 -7.24 -10.43 3.61
CA LEU A 99 -6.47 -9.18 3.48
C LEU A 99 -7.27 -8.02 2.83
N ASN A 100 -8.28 -8.29 2.02
CA ASN A 100 -9.07 -7.25 1.36
C ASN A 100 -10.16 -6.61 2.25
N ARG A 101 -10.66 -7.29 3.30
CA ARG A 101 -11.76 -6.78 4.12
C ARG A 101 -11.35 -5.58 4.96
N HIS A 102 -10.16 -5.63 5.56
CA HIS A 102 -9.65 -4.56 6.42
C HIS A 102 -9.40 -3.27 5.64
N HIS A 103 -8.89 -3.36 4.41
CA HIS A 103 -8.71 -2.18 3.57
C HIS A 103 -10.03 -1.53 3.17
N LEU A 104 -11.07 -2.33 2.90
CA LEU A 104 -12.41 -1.83 2.61
C LEU A 104 -13.00 -1.14 3.84
N LEU A 105 -13.01 -1.82 4.99
CA LEU A 105 -13.55 -1.28 6.25
C LEU A 105 -12.81 -0.02 6.69
N ALA A 106 -11.48 -0.01 6.62
CA ALA A 106 -10.67 1.16 6.96
C ALA A 106 -10.95 2.35 6.03
N SER A 107 -11.17 2.10 4.73
CA SER A 107 -11.51 3.17 3.78
C SER A 107 -12.90 3.74 4.04
N THR A 108 -13.89 2.87 4.27
CA THR A 108 -15.26 3.29 4.60
C THR A 108 -15.28 4.08 5.92
N ALA A 109 -14.65 3.55 6.97
CA ALA A 109 -14.60 4.20 8.28
C ALA A 109 -13.85 5.54 8.23
N ALA A 110 -12.73 5.62 7.51
CA ALA A 110 -12.03 6.88 7.30
C ALA A 110 -12.87 7.89 6.50
N GLY A 111 -13.64 7.42 5.51
CA GLY A 111 -14.57 8.26 4.75
C GLY A 111 -15.68 8.82 5.63
N LEU A 112 -16.29 7.98 6.48
CA LEU A 112 -17.29 8.41 7.47
C LEU A 112 -16.70 9.46 8.42
N ALA A 113 -15.54 9.17 9.03
CA ALA A 113 -14.89 10.06 9.98
C ALA A 113 -14.51 11.41 9.35
N THR A 114 -13.87 11.37 8.19
CA THR A 114 -13.44 12.59 7.50
C THR A 114 -14.62 13.40 7.02
N GLY A 115 -15.65 12.76 6.45
CA GLY A 115 -16.87 13.44 6.00
C GLY A 115 -17.63 14.11 7.16
N ALA A 116 -17.71 13.45 8.31
CA ALA A 116 -18.31 14.01 9.51
C ALA A 116 -17.56 15.25 10.00
N VAL A 117 -16.23 15.14 10.19
CA VAL A 117 -15.40 16.23 10.74
C VAL A 117 -15.36 17.42 9.79
N THR A 118 -15.07 17.20 8.52
CA THR A 118 -14.94 18.28 7.53
C THR A 118 -16.27 19.01 7.33
N THR A 119 -17.38 18.29 7.28
CA THR A 119 -18.70 18.90 7.11
C THR A 119 -19.16 19.62 8.38
N ALA A 120 -18.91 19.06 9.56
CA ALA A 120 -19.23 19.71 10.82
C ALA A 120 -18.52 21.06 10.96
N LEU A 121 -17.27 21.16 10.51
CA LEU A 121 -16.48 22.40 10.57
C LEU A 121 -16.93 23.44 9.53
N VAL A 122 -17.30 23.02 8.32
CA VAL A 122 -17.62 23.96 7.21
C VAL A 122 -19.11 24.33 7.17
N HIS A 123 -20.00 23.36 7.39
CA HIS A 123 -21.45 23.51 7.19
C HIS A 123 -22.26 23.28 8.49
N GLY A 124 -21.58 23.03 9.61
CA GLY A 124 -22.20 22.77 10.91
C GLY A 124 -22.58 21.31 11.16
N PRO A 125 -22.91 20.95 12.41
CA PRO A 125 -23.10 19.55 12.82
C PRO A 125 -24.34 18.89 12.21
N ARG A 126 -25.36 19.67 11.81
CA ARG A 126 -26.62 19.13 11.26
C ARG A 126 -26.43 18.43 9.91
N THR A 127 -25.43 18.85 9.13
CA THR A 127 -25.13 18.29 7.81
C THR A 127 -24.06 17.20 7.86
N ALA A 128 -23.45 16.97 9.04
CA ALA A 128 -22.34 16.02 9.19
C ALA A 128 -22.74 14.56 8.96
N ILE A 129 -23.96 14.15 9.35
CA ILE A 129 -24.45 12.78 9.19
C ILE A 129 -24.66 12.41 7.71
N PRO A 130 -25.44 13.15 6.89
CA PRO A 130 -25.61 12.78 5.49
C PRO A 130 -24.29 12.85 4.72
N ALA A 131 -23.44 13.83 5.01
CA ALA A 131 -22.15 13.96 4.36
C ALA A 131 -21.17 12.82 4.73
N SER A 132 -21.17 12.37 5.99
CA SER A 132 -20.34 11.23 6.40
C SER A 132 -20.75 9.97 5.64
N LEU A 133 -22.04 9.67 5.53
CA LEU A 133 -22.55 8.50 4.81
C LEU A 133 -22.15 8.53 3.32
N ILE A 134 -22.30 9.67 2.66
CA ILE A 134 -21.90 9.83 1.25
C ILE A 134 -20.39 9.64 1.10
N ALA A 135 -19.59 10.26 1.98
CA ALA A 135 -18.13 10.13 1.94
C ALA A 135 -17.67 8.69 2.21
N GLY A 136 -18.27 8.01 3.17
CA GLY A 136 -18.02 6.60 3.47
C GLY A 136 -18.38 5.68 2.30
N LEU A 137 -19.52 5.92 1.66
CA LEU A 137 -19.95 5.16 0.48
C LEU A 137 -19.04 5.39 -0.72
N LEU A 138 -18.66 6.64 -1.00
CA LEU A 138 -17.69 6.96 -2.06
C LEU A 138 -16.32 6.34 -1.81
N ALA A 139 -15.83 6.38 -0.56
CA ALA A 139 -14.55 5.76 -0.21
C ALA A 139 -14.59 4.22 -0.32
N GLY A 140 -15.69 3.60 0.15
CA GLY A 140 -15.89 2.15 0.04
C GLY A 140 -16.01 1.69 -1.41
N THR A 141 -16.84 2.36 -2.21
CA THR A 141 -16.98 2.05 -3.65
C THR A 141 -15.70 2.28 -4.42
N GLY A 142 -14.97 3.38 -4.15
CA GLY A 142 -13.65 3.62 -4.74
C GLY A 142 -12.66 2.50 -4.43
N GLN A 143 -12.63 2.02 -3.18
CA GLN A 143 -11.78 0.90 -2.80
C GLN A 143 -12.20 -0.42 -3.47
N LEU A 144 -13.51 -0.67 -3.66
CA LEU A 144 -14.00 -1.83 -4.41
C LEU A 144 -13.55 -1.80 -5.86
N VAL A 145 -13.66 -0.66 -6.54
CA VAL A 145 -13.22 -0.50 -7.93
C VAL A 145 -11.73 -0.76 -8.07
N VAL A 146 -10.91 -0.21 -7.17
CA VAL A 146 -9.45 -0.46 -7.17
C VAL A 146 -9.13 -1.93 -6.94
N THR A 147 -9.85 -2.58 -6.02
CA THR A 147 -9.65 -4.01 -5.70
C THR A 147 -10.06 -4.88 -6.88
N TRP A 148 -11.22 -4.60 -7.49
CA TRP A 148 -11.70 -5.28 -8.69
C TRP A 148 -10.73 -5.13 -9.86
N GLY A 149 -10.21 -3.92 -10.11
CA GLY A 149 -9.23 -3.69 -11.18
C GLY A 149 -7.91 -4.44 -10.96
N ARG A 150 -7.47 -4.60 -9.71
CA ARG A 150 -6.29 -5.43 -9.39
C ARG A 150 -6.54 -6.91 -9.68
N HIS A 151 -7.70 -7.43 -9.27
CA HIS A 151 -8.09 -8.82 -9.57
C HIS A 151 -8.23 -9.05 -11.07
N ALA A 152 -8.92 -8.16 -11.78
CA ALA A 152 -9.07 -8.24 -13.23
C ALA A 152 -7.71 -8.26 -13.95
N ARG A 153 -6.73 -7.48 -13.47
CA ARG A 153 -5.35 -7.53 -13.99
C ARG A 153 -4.67 -8.87 -13.69
N GLN A 154 -4.80 -9.40 -12.48
CA GLN A 154 -4.23 -10.70 -12.12
C GLN A 154 -4.83 -11.82 -12.96
N ASP A 155 -6.15 -11.80 -13.15
CA ASP A 155 -6.87 -12.75 -13.99
C ASP A 155 -6.44 -12.65 -15.46
N ALA A 156 -6.26 -11.45 -15.98
CA ALA A 156 -5.74 -11.23 -17.33
C ALA A 156 -4.30 -11.76 -17.50
N LEU A 157 -3.44 -11.59 -16.49
CA LEU A 157 -2.08 -12.13 -16.50
C LEU A 157 -2.08 -13.66 -16.41
N LEU A 158 -2.92 -14.25 -15.57
CA LEU A 158 -3.10 -15.69 -15.47
C LEU A 158 -3.67 -16.28 -16.76
N TRP A 159 -4.60 -15.58 -17.41
CA TRP A 159 -5.15 -15.97 -18.70
C TRP A 159 -4.09 -15.94 -19.80
N ARG A 160 -3.25 -14.89 -19.85
CA ARG A 160 -2.11 -14.82 -20.79
C ARG A 160 -1.08 -15.91 -20.52
N ALA A 161 -0.75 -16.18 -19.26
CA ALA A 161 0.16 -17.25 -18.88
C ALA A 161 -0.36 -18.61 -19.37
N LYS A 162 -1.66 -18.91 -19.15
CA LYS A 162 -2.29 -20.14 -19.65
C LYS A 162 -2.25 -20.25 -21.18
N GLN A 163 -2.41 -19.14 -21.91
CA GLN A 163 -2.30 -19.15 -23.37
C GLN A 163 -0.88 -19.43 -23.87
N GLN A 164 0.14 -19.01 -23.12
CA GLN A 164 1.55 -19.31 -23.41
C GLN A 164 1.94 -20.72 -22.96
N GLY A 165 0.97 -21.59 -22.68
CA GLY A 165 1.18 -22.92 -22.16
C GLY A 165 1.33 -22.91 -20.64
N LEU A 166 2.13 -22.02 -20.02
CA LEU A 166 2.51 -22.04 -18.60
C LEU A 166 1.45 -22.65 -17.64
N VAL A 167 1.69 -23.91 -17.23
CA VAL A 167 0.90 -24.61 -16.22
C VAL A 167 1.51 -24.24 -14.87
N VAL A 168 0.78 -23.41 -14.12
CA VAL A 168 1.09 -23.07 -12.73
C VAL A 168 0.52 -24.18 -11.86
N THR A 169 1.36 -25.14 -11.48
CA THR A 169 1.07 -26.14 -10.44
C THR A 169 1.54 -25.63 -9.07
N ASP A 170 0.94 -26.13 -7.98
CA ASP A 170 1.33 -25.77 -6.60
C ASP A 170 2.81 -26.07 -6.28
N GLU A 171 3.49 -26.90 -7.10
CA GLU A 171 4.91 -27.23 -6.98
C GLU A 171 5.86 -26.35 -7.81
N GLY A 172 5.34 -25.37 -8.58
CA GLY A 172 6.14 -24.46 -9.39
C GLY A 172 5.69 -24.34 -10.85
N VAL A 173 6.41 -23.52 -11.61
CA VAL A 173 6.12 -23.18 -12.99
C VAL A 173 6.75 -24.21 -13.94
N ARG A 174 5.94 -25.04 -14.60
CA ARG A 174 6.40 -26.02 -15.59
C ARG A 174 5.93 -25.57 -16.98
N ALA A 175 6.85 -25.49 -17.94
CA ALA A 175 6.51 -25.26 -19.35
C ALA A 175 5.76 -26.49 -19.89
N PRO A 176 4.55 -26.35 -20.46
CA PRO A 176 3.79 -27.50 -20.92
C PRO A 176 3.56 -27.49 -22.44
N ASP A 177 3.40 -28.71 -22.95
CA ASP A 177 3.12 -29.04 -24.34
C ASP A 177 1.77 -28.45 -24.81
N VAL A 178 1.79 -27.93 -26.03
CA VAL A 178 0.77 -27.05 -26.64
C VAL A 178 -0.55 -27.80 -26.90
N PRO A 179 -1.69 -27.38 -26.31
CA PRO A 179 -3.02 -27.82 -26.72
C PRO A 179 -3.68 -26.82 -27.68
N GLU A 180 -4.49 -27.33 -28.62
CA GLU A 180 -5.15 -26.57 -29.69
C GLU A 180 -6.15 -25.50 -29.21
N PRO A 181 -6.31 -24.38 -29.96
CA PRO A 181 -7.13 -23.25 -29.57
C PRO A 181 -8.64 -23.54 -29.66
N ARG A 182 -9.36 -23.24 -28.58
CA ARG A 182 -10.83 -23.24 -28.53
C ARG A 182 -11.38 -21.84 -28.84
N ALA A 183 -12.45 -21.77 -29.63
CA ALA A 183 -13.07 -20.52 -30.04
C ALA A 183 -13.62 -19.72 -28.84
N PRO A 184 -13.35 -18.41 -28.75
CA PRO A 184 -13.76 -17.59 -27.62
C PRO A 184 -15.27 -17.36 -27.58
N GLY A 185 -15.83 -17.35 -26.36
CA GLY A 185 -17.24 -17.09 -26.12
C GLY A 185 -17.62 -15.62 -26.29
N LEU A 186 -18.92 -15.34 -26.40
CA LEU A 186 -19.47 -14.00 -26.66
C LEU A 186 -19.17 -12.98 -25.53
N TRP A 187 -18.85 -13.45 -24.31
CA TRP A 187 -18.40 -12.59 -23.22
C TRP A 187 -16.89 -12.26 -23.30
N GLU A 188 -16.10 -13.14 -23.90
CA GLU A 188 -14.66 -12.91 -24.14
C GLU A 188 -14.44 -11.88 -25.24
N SER A 189 -15.30 -11.84 -26.27
CA SER A 189 -15.21 -10.82 -27.33
C SER A 189 -15.55 -9.41 -26.82
N VAL A 190 -16.55 -9.27 -25.95
CA VAL A 190 -16.94 -7.96 -25.37
C VAL A 190 -15.87 -7.45 -24.40
N SER A 191 -15.34 -8.32 -23.54
CA SER A 191 -14.25 -7.94 -22.62
C SER A 191 -12.94 -7.63 -23.35
N ALA A 192 -12.63 -8.33 -24.44
CA ALA A 192 -11.49 -8.02 -25.29
C ALA A 192 -11.60 -6.61 -25.92
N GLN A 193 -12.78 -6.21 -26.40
CA GLN A 193 -13.00 -4.85 -26.94
C GLN A 193 -12.82 -3.76 -25.87
N VAL A 194 -13.38 -3.95 -24.68
CA VAL A 194 -13.23 -2.97 -23.58
C VAL A 194 -11.78 -2.89 -23.11
N HIS A 195 -11.10 -4.03 -23.03
CA HIS A 195 -9.68 -4.11 -22.69
C HIS A 195 -8.81 -3.43 -23.75
N ASP A 196 -9.12 -3.60 -25.04
CA ASP A 196 -8.39 -2.98 -26.14
C ASP A 196 -8.45 -1.45 -26.07
N VAL A 197 -9.66 -0.91 -25.85
CA VAL A 197 -9.86 0.53 -25.63
C VAL A 197 -9.09 1.02 -24.41
N LEU A 198 -9.18 0.33 -23.27
CA LEU A 198 -8.48 0.70 -22.04
C LEU A 198 -6.96 0.72 -22.22
N VAL A 199 -6.39 -0.27 -22.89
CA VAL A 199 -4.93 -0.41 -23.11
C VAL A 199 -4.39 0.62 -24.09
N HIS A 200 -5.18 1.01 -25.10
CA HIS A 200 -4.73 1.95 -26.13
C HIS A 200 -4.93 3.42 -25.75
N THR A 201 -5.69 3.71 -24.68
CA THR A 201 -5.81 5.09 -24.17
C THR A 201 -4.57 5.55 -23.41
N THR A 202 -3.77 6.41 -24.05
CA THR A 202 -2.49 6.95 -23.59
C THR A 202 -2.53 7.78 -22.29
N TRP A 203 -3.73 8.16 -21.82
CA TRP A 203 -3.95 8.98 -20.62
C TRP A 203 -4.27 8.16 -19.36
N LEU A 204 -4.50 6.85 -19.49
CA LEU A 204 -4.74 5.98 -18.34
C LEU A 204 -3.41 5.57 -17.68
N PRO A 205 -3.34 5.51 -16.34
CA PRO A 205 -2.13 5.14 -15.60
C PRO A 205 -1.74 3.66 -15.75
N VAL A 206 -2.52 2.89 -16.51
CA VAL A 206 -2.26 1.48 -16.82
C VAL A 206 -1.81 1.42 -18.29
N ARG A 207 -0.50 1.58 -18.54
CA ARG A 207 0.08 1.31 -19.85
C ARG A 207 0.44 -0.17 -19.94
N ALA A 208 0.12 -0.80 -21.06
CA ALA A 208 0.80 -2.02 -21.44
C ALA A 208 2.27 -1.65 -21.70
N LEU A 209 3.17 -2.12 -20.83
CA LEU A 209 4.61 -2.08 -21.10
C LEU A 209 4.87 -3.03 -22.28
N SER A 210 5.72 -2.63 -23.22
CA SER A 210 6.25 -3.60 -24.18
C SER A 210 7.02 -4.67 -23.42
N ASP A 211 7.18 -5.85 -24.01
CA ASP A 211 7.88 -6.96 -23.35
C ASP A 211 9.29 -6.55 -22.92
N GLU A 212 9.98 -5.72 -23.72
CA GLU A 212 11.29 -5.14 -23.39
C GLU A 212 11.21 -4.19 -22.18
N ALA A 213 10.25 -3.27 -22.16
CA ALA A 213 10.08 -2.33 -21.05
C ALA A 213 9.66 -3.04 -19.76
N TYR A 214 8.89 -4.13 -19.89
CA TYR A 214 8.54 -4.98 -18.76
C TYR A 214 9.76 -5.73 -18.22
N LEU A 215 10.57 -6.33 -19.10
CA LEU A 215 11.82 -6.99 -18.73
C LEU A 215 12.81 -6.01 -18.09
N GLU A 216 12.92 -4.80 -18.60
CA GLU A 216 13.72 -3.73 -18.00
C GLU A 216 13.20 -3.37 -16.60
N SER A 217 11.89 -3.18 -16.44
CA SER A 217 11.28 -2.92 -15.13
C SER A 217 11.48 -4.07 -14.12
N LEU A 218 11.51 -5.32 -14.60
CA LEU A 218 11.78 -6.49 -13.78
C LEU A 218 13.25 -6.53 -13.36
N ARG A 219 14.18 -6.22 -14.27
CA ARG A 219 15.61 -6.11 -13.95
C ARG A 219 15.87 -5.02 -12.93
N ASP A 220 15.24 -3.87 -13.07
CA ASP A 220 15.35 -2.77 -12.10
C ASP A 220 14.78 -3.17 -10.73
N GLN A 221 13.62 -3.83 -10.70
CA GLN A 221 13.04 -4.35 -9.45
C GLN A 221 13.92 -5.41 -8.81
N LEU A 222 14.54 -6.29 -9.61
CA LEU A 222 15.43 -7.34 -9.13
C LEU A 222 16.72 -6.75 -8.56
N ALA A 223 17.33 -5.77 -9.26
CA ALA A 223 18.48 -5.03 -8.75
C ALA A 223 18.17 -4.28 -7.44
N ALA A 224 16.99 -3.64 -7.34
CA ALA A 224 16.55 -2.98 -6.12
C ALA A 224 16.30 -3.98 -4.96
N GLN A 225 15.83 -5.20 -5.26
CA GLN A 225 15.70 -6.26 -4.27
C GLN A 225 17.07 -6.81 -3.85
N ASP A 226 18.00 -7.02 -4.76
CA ASP A 226 19.36 -7.45 -4.45
C ASP A 226 20.09 -6.43 -3.56
N GLU A 227 19.90 -5.13 -3.82
CA GLU A 227 20.41 -4.07 -2.95
C GLU A 227 19.80 -4.15 -1.54
N SER A 228 18.50 -4.45 -1.46
CA SER A 228 17.81 -4.64 -0.19
C SER A 228 18.32 -5.87 0.56
N ILE A 229 18.56 -6.99 -0.13
CA ILE A 229 19.14 -8.22 0.45
C ILE A 229 20.55 -7.93 0.97
N ALA A 230 21.39 -7.29 0.16
CA ALA A 230 22.76 -6.91 0.56
C ALA A 230 22.77 -5.96 1.77
N LYS A 231 21.73 -5.12 1.93
CA LYS A 231 21.55 -4.30 3.13
C LYS A 231 21.20 -5.17 4.35
N TYR A 232 20.32 -6.15 4.22
CA TYR A 232 19.96 -7.06 5.32
C TYR A 232 21.13 -7.97 5.71
N ASP A 233 21.92 -8.48 4.77
CA ASP A 233 23.10 -9.29 5.07
C ASP A 233 24.14 -8.51 5.87
N ARG A 234 24.33 -7.21 5.56
CA ARG A 234 25.19 -6.32 6.36
C ARG A 234 24.68 -6.16 7.78
N VAL A 235 23.37 -6.08 7.97
CA VAL A 235 22.74 -6.01 9.30
C VAL A 235 22.92 -7.33 10.05
N LEU A 236 22.70 -8.48 9.40
CA LEU A 236 22.88 -9.81 10.00
C LEU A 236 24.33 -10.06 10.43
N LYS A 237 25.31 -9.74 9.58
CA LYS A 237 26.74 -9.85 9.95
C LYS A 237 27.09 -8.98 11.15
N ARG A 238 26.58 -7.75 11.20
CA ARG A 238 26.79 -6.86 12.36
C ARG A 238 26.18 -7.42 13.64
N LEU A 239 25.00 -8.02 13.55
CA LEU A 239 24.35 -8.67 14.69
C LEU A 239 25.12 -9.92 15.16
N GLN A 240 25.59 -10.74 14.23
CA GLN A 240 26.41 -11.92 14.55
C GLN A 240 27.73 -11.54 15.23
N ALA A 241 28.43 -10.53 14.71
CA ALA A 241 29.66 -10.02 15.33
C ALA A 241 29.39 -9.51 16.75
N ARG A 242 28.31 -8.75 16.94
CA ARG A 242 27.92 -8.26 18.27
C ARG A 242 27.54 -9.38 19.24
N MET A 243 26.89 -10.45 18.76
CA MET A 243 26.63 -11.63 19.58
C MET A 243 27.92 -12.33 19.99
N GLN A 244 28.88 -12.48 19.07
CA GLN A 244 30.18 -13.09 19.36
C GLN A 244 30.99 -12.26 20.38
N GLU A 245 30.99 -10.94 20.26
CA GLU A 245 31.60 -10.03 21.25
C GLU A 245 30.97 -10.18 22.63
N LEU A 246 29.63 -10.26 22.71
CA LEU A 246 28.92 -10.46 23.97
C LEU A 246 29.22 -11.82 24.60
N HIS A 247 29.34 -12.88 23.80
CA HIS A 247 29.74 -14.21 24.30
C HIS A 247 31.18 -14.21 24.82
N ALA A 248 32.13 -13.61 24.09
CA ALA A 248 33.51 -13.51 24.52
C ALA A 248 33.68 -12.68 25.80
N ASN A 249 32.91 -11.59 25.96
CA ASN A 249 32.94 -10.77 27.16
C ASN A 249 32.25 -11.46 28.35
N GLY A 250 31.20 -12.25 28.12
CA GLY A 250 30.54 -13.03 29.17
C GLY A 250 31.44 -14.11 29.78
N GLU A 251 32.23 -14.80 28.96
CA GLU A 251 33.21 -15.80 29.45
C GLU A 251 34.34 -15.15 30.26
N ALA A 252 34.74 -13.91 29.92
CA ALA A 252 35.76 -13.17 30.66
C ALA A 252 35.28 -12.79 32.07
N ASP A 253 34.02 -12.36 32.22
CA ASP A 253 33.44 -11.99 33.51
C ASP A 253 33.26 -13.21 34.44
N GLU A 254 32.86 -14.38 33.93
CA GLU A 254 32.74 -15.60 34.75
C GLU A 254 34.09 -16.10 35.30
N SER A 255 35.18 -15.89 34.57
CA SER A 255 36.54 -16.24 35.04
C SER A 255 37.08 -15.34 36.15
N SER A 256 36.42 -14.20 36.40
CA SER A 256 36.85 -13.19 37.38
C SER A 256 36.17 -13.33 38.75
N VAL A 257 35.26 -14.29 38.92
CA VAL A 257 34.64 -14.58 40.23
C VAL A 257 35.67 -15.35 41.08
N PRO A 258 36.25 -14.73 42.13
CA PRO A 258 37.22 -15.42 42.98
C PRO A 258 36.52 -16.58 43.68
N ALA A 259 37.10 -17.77 43.58
CA ALA A 259 36.68 -18.97 44.30
C ALA A 259 37.05 -18.85 45.79
N ASP A 260 36.41 -17.92 46.51
CA ASP A 260 36.54 -17.75 47.95
C ASP A 260 35.16 -17.76 48.59
N GLN A 261 34.71 -18.95 48.99
CA GLN A 261 34.15 -19.29 50.32
C GLN A 261 33.68 -20.74 50.39
#